data_AF-A0A2T2T3I4-F1
#
_entry.id   AF-A0A2T2T3I4-F1
#
_cell.length_a   1.000
_cell.length_b   1.000
_cell.length_c   1.000
_cell.angle_alpha   90.00
_cell.angle_beta   90.00
_cell.angle_gamma   90.00
#
_symmetry.space_group_name_H-M   'P 1'
#
loop_
_entity.id
_entity.type
_entity.pdbx_description
1 polymer ?
#
loop_
_entity_poly.entity_id
_entity_poly.type
_entity_poly.pdbx_seq_one_letter_code
_entity_poly.pdbx_strand_id
1 'polypeptide(L)'
;QSGHWPSRLYVREGRRMEGRYVFTQQDAQHAEGSARAPAQPQAVAMGDYPFSVHGTYTPEPGCTTGVFGASTRPFQVPYGVMLPKRLNGLLVPVAVSSSHLGFQPIRLEPTWTALGQAAGLAAAQAIRAGDAVRDVDVTRLQRRLHERGAKTFYASDVPPSSPYFAAVQYFGNRGFFQDRYPQAWPWDQWGGEAEEVPGVPVPHQWRTALPRHDVAPEEPITEKRARTWLEKAGVSAEAFGSYDGMTRGAFLDRLYERVGP
;
A
#
# COMPACT_ATOMS: atom_id res chain seq x y z
N GLN A 1 11.81 18.21 40.44
CA GLN A 1 10.61 18.15 39.57
C GLN A 1 10.87 19.06 38.37
N SER A 2 10.51 18.65 37.15
CA SER A 2 10.97 19.20 35.87
C SER A 2 10.48 20.62 35.51
N GLY A 3 10.11 21.46 36.49
CA GLY A 3 9.66 22.84 36.22
C GLY A 3 8.48 22.92 35.25
N HIS A 4 7.50 22.02 35.40
CA HIS A 4 6.34 21.85 34.51
C HIS A 4 6.63 21.37 33.07
N TRP A 5 7.86 20.98 32.75
CA TRP A 5 8.16 20.32 31.49
C TRP A 5 7.87 18.82 31.57
N PRO A 6 7.20 18.23 30.57
CA PRO A 6 7.10 16.78 30.48
C PRO A 6 8.51 16.19 30.33
N SER A 7 8.78 15.09 31.03
CA SER A 7 10.10 14.43 31.01
C SER A 7 10.47 13.85 29.63
N ARG A 8 9.51 13.77 28.70
CA ARG A 8 9.67 13.34 27.32
C ARG A 8 8.90 14.26 26.39
N LEU A 9 9.57 14.72 25.34
CA LEU A 9 8.93 15.43 24.23
C LEU A 9 8.21 14.41 23.33
N TYR A 10 6.92 14.65 23.06
CA TYR A 10 6.15 13.84 22.12
C TYR A 10 6.07 14.57 20.77
N VAL A 11 7.07 14.34 19.91
CA VAL A 11 7.15 14.95 18.58
C VAL A 11 6.62 13.95 17.54
N ARG A 12 5.42 14.21 17.03
CA ARG A 12 4.77 13.33 16.02
C ARG A 12 5.16 13.65 14.58
N GLU A 13 5.57 14.89 14.35
CA GLU A 13 5.97 15.40 13.05
C GLU A 13 7.14 16.35 13.15
N GLY A 14 8.01 16.29 12.15
CA GLY A 14 9.17 17.18 12.00
C GLY A 14 9.39 17.54 10.54
N ARG A 15 10.56 18.12 10.25
CA ARG A 15 10.95 18.45 8.88
C ARG A 15 11.10 17.16 8.05
N ARG A 16 10.57 17.19 6.83
CA ARG A 16 10.65 16.10 5.85
C ARG A 16 11.32 16.62 4.58
N MET A 17 11.94 15.71 3.84
CA MET A 17 12.51 16.04 2.53
C MET A 17 11.44 16.12 1.44
N GLU A 18 11.70 16.91 0.39
CA GLU A 18 10.97 16.82 -0.87
C GLU A 18 11.61 15.73 -1.75
N GLY A 19 10.83 14.70 -2.07
CA GLY A 19 11.26 13.51 -2.80
C GLY A 19 10.82 13.51 -4.25
N ARG A 20 11.09 12.41 -4.94
CA ARG A 20 10.60 12.17 -6.31
C ARG A 20 9.10 11.90 -6.34
N TYR A 21 8.53 11.45 -5.23
CA TYR A 21 7.09 11.30 -5.03
C TYR A 21 6.71 11.95 -3.70
N VAL A 22 5.65 12.76 -3.68
CA VAL A 22 5.10 13.34 -2.45
C VAL A 22 3.82 12.57 -2.12
N PHE A 23 3.85 11.75 -1.07
CA PHE A 23 2.66 11.01 -0.63
C PHE A 23 1.60 11.97 -0.07
N THR A 24 0.37 11.90 -0.55
CA THR A 24 -0.73 12.80 -0.16
C THR A 24 -1.91 12.04 0.45
N GLN A 25 -2.97 12.76 0.79
CA GLN A 25 -4.23 12.16 1.23
C GLN A 25 -4.83 11.25 0.14
N GLN A 26 -4.73 11.65 -1.14
CA GLN A 26 -5.35 10.90 -2.23
C GLN A 26 -4.77 9.49 -2.38
N ASP A 27 -3.50 9.29 -2.03
CA ASP A 27 -2.84 7.98 -2.08
C ASP A 27 -3.42 6.95 -1.11
N ALA A 28 -4.06 7.40 -0.04
CA ALA A 28 -4.65 6.53 0.98
C ALA A 28 -6.19 6.59 1.04
N GLN A 29 -6.81 7.37 0.16
CA GLN A 29 -8.25 7.34 -0.07
C GLN A 29 -8.60 6.34 -1.16
N HIS A 30 -9.88 6.07 -1.35
CA HIS A 30 -10.33 5.19 -2.42
C HIS A 30 -9.99 5.80 -3.80
N ALA A 31 -9.62 4.95 -4.75
CA ALA A 31 -9.56 5.35 -6.15
C ALA A 31 -10.98 5.58 -6.69
N GLU A 32 -11.08 6.35 -7.77
CA GLU A 32 -12.34 6.58 -8.45
C GLU A 32 -12.97 5.24 -8.87
N GLY A 33 -14.23 5.03 -8.49
CA GLY A 33 -14.97 3.81 -8.82
C GLY A 33 -14.50 2.53 -8.13
N SER A 34 -13.54 2.59 -7.19
CA SER A 34 -12.99 1.40 -6.52
C SER A 34 -13.15 1.44 -5.00
N ALA A 35 -13.30 0.27 -4.37
CA ALA A 35 -13.22 0.14 -2.91
C ALA A 35 -11.79 0.32 -2.35
N ARG A 36 -10.76 0.22 -3.21
CA ARG A 36 -9.34 0.21 -2.83
C ARG A 36 -8.69 1.56 -3.06
N ALA A 37 -7.52 1.78 -2.44
CA ALA A 37 -6.69 2.93 -2.76
C ALA A 37 -6.10 2.85 -4.19
N PRO A 38 -5.65 3.98 -4.79
CA PRO A 38 -4.95 3.97 -6.07
C PRO A 38 -3.82 2.93 -6.11
N ALA A 39 -3.76 2.18 -7.21
CA ALA A 39 -2.69 1.22 -7.40
C ALA A 39 -1.38 1.95 -7.64
N GLN A 40 -0.31 1.48 -7.01
CA GLN A 40 1.02 2.08 -7.14
C GLN A 40 2.01 1.06 -7.70
N PRO A 41 2.35 1.12 -9.00
CA PRO A 41 3.30 0.20 -9.62
C PRO A 41 4.69 0.24 -8.98
N GLN A 42 5.03 1.36 -8.34
CA GLN A 42 6.29 1.60 -7.65
C GLN A 42 6.22 1.28 -6.14
N ALA A 43 5.15 0.62 -5.65
CA ALA A 43 4.97 0.29 -4.25
C ALA A 43 6.10 -0.59 -3.69
N VAL A 44 6.63 -0.23 -2.53
CA VAL A 44 7.63 -1.02 -1.80
C VAL A 44 7.23 -1.30 -0.35
N ALA A 45 6.12 -0.70 0.10
CA ALA A 45 5.49 -0.97 1.38
C ALA A 45 3.97 -0.71 1.26
N MET A 46 3.22 -1.10 2.29
CA MET A 46 1.81 -0.77 2.43
C MET A 46 1.50 -0.31 3.87
N GLY A 47 0.35 0.32 4.06
CA GLY A 47 -0.18 0.66 5.38
C GLY A 47 -1.71 0.74 5.37
N ASP A 48 -2.32 0.84 6.54
CA ASP A 48 -3.78 0.82 6.71
C ASP A 48 -4.28 1.69 7.88
N TYR A 49 -3.44 2.59 8.39
CA TYR A 49 -3.81 3.50 9.48
C TYR A 49 -4.66 4.67 8.97
N PRO A 50 -5.61 5.22 9.77
CA PRO A 50 -6.41 6.35 9.38
C PRO A 50 -5.58 7.64 9.35
N PHE A 51 -6.13 8.66 8.69
CA PHE A 51 -5.66 10.03 8.92
C PHE A 51 -6.00 10.43 10.35
N SER A 52 -4.96 10.70 11.15
CA SER A 52 -5.07 11.08 12.55
C SER A 52 -4.17 12.29 12.81
N VAL A 53 -4.68 13.47 12.48
CA VAL A 53 -4.02 14.75 12.72
C VAL A 53 -4.40 15.21 14.12
N HIS A 54 -3.39 15.59 14.89
CA HIS A 54 -3.58 16.16 16.21
C HIS A 54 -3.45 17.67 16.14
N GLY A 55 -4.47 18.36 16.63
CA GLY A 55 -4.43 19.80 16.78
C GLY A 55 -3.37 20.21 17.80
N THR A 56 -2.74 21.36 17.55
CA THR A 56 -1.67 21.91 18.39
C THR A 56 -2.07 23.22 19.06
N TYR A 57 -3.27 23.73 18.78
CA TYR A 57 -3.77 24.98 19.32
C TYR A 57 -5.13 24.75 20.00
N THR A 58 -5.17 25.00 21.32
CA THR A 58 -6.34 24.85 22.17
C THR A 58 -6.71 26.22 22.75
N PRO A 59 -7.48 27.04 22.02
CA PRO A 59 -7.90 28.37 22.48
C PRO A 59 -8.72 28.33 23.77
N GLU A 60 -9.50 27.28 23.97
CA GLU A 60 -10.35 27.08 25.15
C GLU A 60 -10.31 25.60 25.58
N PRO A 61 -10.52 25.28 26.87
CA PRO A 61 -10.57 23.90 27.34
C PRO A 61 -11.58 23.05 26.55
N GLY A 62 -11.14 21.92 26.00
CA GLY A 62 -11.96 21.04 25.16
C GLY A 62 -12.05 21.44 23.68
N CYS A 63 -11.65 22.65 23.31
CA CYS A 63 -11.67 23.14 21.94
C CYS A 63 -10.28 23.08 21.32
N THR A 64 -9.83 21.90 20.89
CA THR A 64 -8.55 21.76 20.18
C THR A 64 -8.75 21.92 18.67
N THR A 65 -8.17 22.97 18.10
CA THR A 65 -8.24 23.28 16.67
C THR A 65 -7.18 22.53 15.87
N GLY A 66 -7.47 22.21 14.61
CA GLY A 66 -6.56 21.48 13.73
C GLY A 66 -6.57 19.96 13.93
N VAL A 67 -7.51 19.43 14.73
CA VAL A 67 -7.78 17.99 14.78
C VAL A 67 -8.49 17.59 13.50
N PHE A 68 -7.98 16.55 12.83
CA PHE A 68 -8.61 15.98 11.63
C PHE A 68 -8.50 14.46 11.68
N GLY A 69 -9.64 13.79 11.60
CA GLY A 69 -9.76 12.34 11.54
C GLY A 69 -10.47 11.93 10.25
N ALA A 70 -9.90 11.00 9.49
CA ALA A 70 -10.57 10.41 8.34
C ALA A 70 -10.08 8.99 8.07
N SER A 71 -10.96 8.16 7.53
CA SER A 71 -10.60 6.80 7.09
C SER A 71 -9.61 6.80 5.94
N THR A 72 -8.79 5.75 5.93
CA THR A 72 -8.03 5.34 4.77
C THR A 72 -8.62 4.05 4.17
N ARG A 73 -8.07 3.67 3.02
CA ARG A 73 -8.09 2.29 2.51
C ARG A 73 -6.66 1.75 2.61
N PRO A 74 -6.44 0.43 2.78
CA PRO A 74 -5.12 -0.16 2.71
C PRO A 74 -4.41 0.34 1.45
N PHE A 75 -3.33 1.07 1.68
CA PHE A 75 -2.67 1.91 0.70
C PHE A 75 -1.24 1.46 0.48
N GLN A 76 -0.66 1.93 -0.62
CA GLN A 76 0.65 1.53 -1.07
C GLN A 76 1.60 2.72 -1.00
N VAL A 77 2.82 2.50 -0.50
CA VAL A 77 3.83 3.55 -0.40
C VAL A 77 4.87 3.35 -1.50
N PRO A 78 4.95 4.25 -2.51
CA PRO A 78 5.85 4.09 -3.64
C PRO A 78 7.30 4.42 -3.27
N TYR A 79 8.27 3.77 -3.91
CA TYR A 79 9.71 3.92 -3.66
C TYR A 79 10.19 5.38 -3.70
N GLY A 80 9.60 6.19 -4.57
CA GLY A 80 9.94 7.59 -4.77
C GLY A 80 9.79 8.49 -3.53
N VAL A 81 9.02 8.08 -2.51
CA VAL A 81 8.90 8.84 -1.25
C VAL A 81 10.22 8.88 -0.48
N MET A 82 11.09 7.87 -0.67
CA MET A 82 12.37 7.75 0.02
C MET A 82 13.53 8.42 -0.74
N LEU A 83 13.31 8.85 -1.99
CA LEU A 83 14.35 9.36 -2.88
C LEU A 83 14.34 10.90 -2.89
N PRO A 84 15.37 11.58 -2.37
CA PRO A 84 15.44 13.04 -2.43
C PRO A 84 15.40 13.56 -3.88
N LYS A 85 14.67 14.66 -4.11
CA LYS A 85 14.54 15.26 -5.45
C LYS A 85 15.90 15.70 -6.02
N ARG A 86 16.73 16.34 -5.19
CA ARG A 86 17.98 17.00 -5.61
C ARG A 86 19.27 16.26 -5.23
N LEU A 87 19.20 15.30 -4.31
CA LEU A 87 20.37 14.58 -3.79
C LEU A 87 20.40 13.14 -4.32
N ASN A 88 21.60 12.68 -4.68
CA ASN A 88 21.87 11.31 -5.10
C ASN A 88 22.47 10.51 -3.94
N GLY A 89 22.40 9.18 -4.00
CA GLY A 89 23.10 8.30 -3.05
C GLY A 89 22.50 8.25 -1.63
N LEU A 90 21.31 8.82 -1.42
CA LEU A 90 20.62 8.81 -0.12
C LEU A 90 19.24 8.17 -0.24
N LEU A 91 18.91 7.32 0.74
CA LEU A 91 17.57 6.75 0.97
C LEU A 91 17.06 7.21 2.34
N VAL A 92 15.84 7.74 2.38
CA VAL A 92 15.24 8.31 3.60
C VAL A 92 13.94 7.58 3.93
N PRO A 93 13.96 6.47 4.71
CA PRO A 93 12.79 5.63 4.95
C PRO A 93 11.85 6.13 6.07
N VAL A 94 12.26 7.13 6.85
CA VAL A 94 11.48 7.66 8.00
C VAL A 94 10.94 9.05 7.72
N ALA A 95 11.84 10.02 7.46
CA ALA A 95 11.48 11.39 7.07
C ALA A 95 11.11 11.49 5.58
N VAL A 96 10.32 10.52 5.11
CA VAL A 96 9.87 10.37 3.72
C VAL A 96 9.16 11.61 3.22
N SER A 97 9.11 11.75 1.90
CA SER A 97 8.39 12.85 1.28
C SER A 97 6.87 12.62 1.27
N SER A 98 6.17 13.52 1.95
CA SER A 98 4.72 13.50 2.06
C SER A 98 4.16 14.89 2.37
N SER A 99 2.89 15.10 2.03
CA SER A 99 2.12 16.22 2.59
C SER A 99 1.90 16.02 4.09
N HIS A 100 1.42 17.06 4.78
CA HIS A 100 1.08 16.96 6.20
C HIS A 100 0.00 15.90 6.47
N LEU A 101 -1.06 15.84 5.64
CA LEU A 101 -2.09 14.82 5.77
C LEU A 101 -1.61 13.43 5.34
N GLY A 102 -0.86 13.33 4.24
CA GLY A 102 -0.33 12.06 3.76
C GLY A 102 0.67 11.39 4.73
N PHE A 103 1.33 12.18 5.58
CA PHE A 103 2.26 11.63 6.57
C PHE A 103 1.57 10.86 7.70
N GLN A 104 0.32 11.24 8.05
CA GLN A 104 -0.38 10.67 9.20
C GLN A 104 -0.51 9.14 9.17
N PRO A 105 -0.92 8.53 8.05
CA PRO A 105 -1.09 7.09 8.02
C PRO A 105 0.22 6.32 7.81
N ILE A 106 1.28 6.95 7.30
CA ILE A 106 2.57 6.29 7.01
C ILE A 106 3.57 6.38 8.17
N ARG A 107 3.36 7.25 9.16
CA ARG A 107 4.25 7.47 10.32
C ARG A 107 4.09 6.45 11.45
N LEU A 108 3.91 5.18 11.09
CA LEU A 108 3.84 4.07 12.03
C LEU A 108 5.06 3.16 11.91
N GLU A 109 5.43 2.54 13.02
CA GLU A 109 6.55 1.62 13.12
C GLU A 109 6.48 0.45 12.11
N PRO A 110 5.31 -0.18 11.83
CA PRO A 110 5.22 -1.23 10.82
C PRO A 110 5.55 -0.72 9.41
N THR A 111 5.01 0.45 9.03
CA THR A 111 5.26 1.06 7.73
C THR A 111 6.72 1.49 7.58
N TRP A 112 7.29 2.12 8.59
CA TRP A 112 8.72 2.49 8.61
C TRP A 112 9.64 1.27 8.58
N THR A 113 9.26 0.18 9.25
CA THR A 113 10.01 -1.08 9.19
C THR A 113 10.02 -1.64 7.77
N ALA A 114 8.87 -1.67 7.10
CA ALA A 114 8.76 -2.11 5.71
C ALA A 114 9.58 -1.21 4.76
N LEU A 115 9.52 0.11 4.94
CA LEU A 115 10.32 1.07 4.18
C LEU A 115 11.83 0.90 4.44
N GLY A 116 12.22 0.64 5.69
CA GLY A 116 13.60 0.34 6.06
C GLY A 116 14.12 -0.93 5.38
N GLN A 117 13.31 -2.00 5.37
CA GLN A 117 13.62 -3.23 4.64
C GLN A 117 13.78 -2.96 3.14
N ALA A 118 12.85 -2.22 2.54
CA ALA A 118 12.93 -1.84 1.12
C ALA A 118 14.18 -1.01 0.82
N ALA A 119 14.52 -0.04 1.67
CA ALA A 119 15.72 0.79 1.53
C ALA A 119 16.99 -0.05 1.59
N GLY A 120 17.11 -0.97 2.55
CA GLY A 120 18.26 -1.87 2.66
C GLY A 120 18.42 -2.80 1.46
N LEU A 121 17.32 -3.40 0.99
CA LEU A 121 17.35 -4.25 -0.21
C LEU A 121 17.69 -3.45 -1.48
N ALA A 122 17.19 -2.23 -1.60
CA ALA A 122 17.46 -1.34 -2.72
C ALA A 122 18.93 -0.88 -2.73
N ALA A 123 19.49 -0.50 -1.59
CA ALA A 123 20.92 -0.18 -1.47
C ALA A 123 21.80 -1.36 -1.89
N ALA A 124 21.46 -2.57 -1.42
CA ALA A 124 22.19 -3.78 -1.81
C ALA A 124 22.00 -4.16 -3.30
N GLN A 125 20.89 -3.76 -3.92
CA GLN A 125 20.67 -3.93 -5.36
C GLN A 125 21.55 -2.96 -6.16
N ALA A 126 21.52 -1.68 -5.79
CA ALA A 126 22.29 -0.60 -6.40
C ALA A 126 23.80 -0.92 -6.39
N ILE A 127 24.34 -1.30 -5.21
CA ILE A 127 25.76 -1.67 -5.07
C ILE A 127 26.14 -2.83 -6.00
N ARG A 128 25.29 -3.86 -6.11
CA ARG A 128 25.58 -5.04 -6.95
C ARG A 128 25.51 -4.74 -8.44
N ALA A 129 24.64 -3.83 -8.85
CA ALA A 129 24.49 -3.45 -10.26
C ALA A 129 25.48 -2.34 -10.69
N GLY A 130 26.11 -1.66 -9.73
CA GLY A 130 26.87 -0.44 -10.01
C GLY A 130 25.97 0.78 -10.29
N ASP A 131 24.68 0.69 -9.94
CA ASP A 131 23.69 1.72 -10.18
C ASP A 131 23.60 2.70 -8.99
N ALA A 132 23.06 3.90 -9.24
CA ALA A 132 22.63 4.77 -8.16
C ALA A 132 21.33 4.24 -7.54
N VAL A 133 21.13 4.46 -6.22
CA VAL A 133 19.89 4.06 -5.52
C VAL A 133 18.61 4.62 -6.18
N ARG A 134 18.72 5.74 -6.90
CA ARG A 134 17.62 6.37 -7.60
C ARG A 134 17.24 5.71 -8.93
N ASP A 135 18.08 4.83 -9.44
CA ASP A 135 17.93 4.14 -10.73
C ASP A 135 17.70 2.63 -10.52
N VAL A 136 17.48 2.21 -9.26
CA VAL A 136 17.12 0.85 -8.88
C VAL A 136 15.86 0.42 -9.62
N ASP A 137 15.93 -0.73 -10.30
CA ASP A 137 14.77 -1.44 -10.80
C ASP A 137 13.85 -1.85 -9.64
N VAL A 138 12.75 -1.12 -9.49
CA VAL A 138 11.75 -1.34 -8.43
C VAL A 138 10.99 -2.65 -8.63
N THR A 139 10.86 -3.15 -9.86
CA THR A 139 10.20 -4.43 -10.11
C THR A 139 11.05 -5.58 -9.58
N ARG A 140 12.37 -5.55 -9.81
CA ARG A 140 13.31 -6.51 -9.20
C ARG A 140 13.39 -6.37 -7.68
N LEU A 141 13.29 -5.14 -7.15
CA LEU A 141 13.22 -4.90 -5.71
C LEU A 141 11.95 -5.51 -5.09
N GLN A 142 10.80 -5.33 -5.73
CA GLN A 142 9.52 -5.93 -5.33
C GLN A 142 9.63 -7.45 -5.27
N ARG A 143 10.20 -8.10 -6.29
CA ARG A 143 10.41 -9.56 -6.27
C ARG A 143 11.18 -10.00 -5.02
N ARG A 144 12.29 -9.34 -4.70
CA ARG A 144 13.13 -9.66 -3.52
C ARG A 144 12.41 -9.41 -2.18
N LEU A 145 11.51 -8.43 -2.15
CA LEU A 145 10.62 -8.16 -1.00
C LEU A 145 9.59 -9.29 -0.85
N HIS A 146 8.92 -9.67 -1.94
CA HIS A 146 7.88 -10.71 -1.94
C HIS A 146 8.44 -12.09 -1.60
N GLU A 147 9.63 -12.44 -2.07
CA GLU A 147 10.39 -13.64 -1.67
C GLU A 147 10.61 -13.74 -0.15
N ARG A 148 10.53 -12.61 0.57
CA ARG A 148 10.69 -12.52 2.04
C ARG A 148 9.37 -12.33 2.76
N GLY A 149 8.24 -12.51 2.06
CA GLY A 149 6.91 -12.32 2.60
C GLY A 149 6.51 -10.87 2.85
N ALA A 150 7.29 -9.89 2.39
CA ALA A 150 6.95 -8.48 2.55
C ALA A 150 5.76 -8.13 1.63
N LYS A 151 4.76 -7.42 2.18
CA LYS A 151 3.57 -6.99 1.44
C LYS A 151 3.77 -5.59 0.87
N THR A 152 3.47 -5.43 -0.41
CA THR A 152 3.39 -4.13 -1.11
C THR A 152 1.97 -3.79 -1.56
N PHE A 153 1.06 -4.78 -1.50
CA PHE A 153 -0.34 -4.69 -1.85
C PHE A 153 -1.18 -5.46 -0.83
N TYR A 154 -2.36 -4.93 -0.48
CA TYR A 154 -3.27 -5.58 0.45
C TYR A 154 -4.29 -6.49 -0.27
N ALA A 155 -4.23 -7.78 0.06
CA ALA A 155 -5.28 -8.75 -0.23
C ALA A 155 -5.73 -9.40 1.08
N SER A 156 -7.04 -9.46 1.33
CA SER A 156 -7.59 -9.99 2.58
C SER A 156 -7.47 -11.51 2.73
N ASP A 157 -7.25 -12.22 1.62
CA ASP A 157 -7.35 -13.68 1.50
C ASP A 157 -6.09 -14.33 0.91
N VAL A 158 -5.02 -13.56 0.69
CA VAL A 158 -3.74 -14.06 0.16
C VAL A 158 -2.60 -13.76 1.14
N PRO A 159 -2.32 -14.66 2.11
CA PRO A 159 -1.21 -14.50 3.04
C PRO A 159 0.16 -14.76 2.36
N PRO A 160 1.29 -14.37 2.99
CA PRO A 160 2.64 -14.66 2.49
C PRO A 160 2.94 -16.15 2.28
N SER A 161 2.21 -17.05 2.94
CA SER A 161 2.32 -18.50 2.79
C SER A 161 1.56 -19.05 1.57
N SER A 162 0.73 -18.23 0.91
CA SER A 162 0.00 -18.65 -0.29
C SER A 162 0.97 -18.85 -1.45
N PRO A 163 0.80 -19.91 -2.27
CA PRO A 163 1.61 -20.08 -3.49
C PRO A 163 1.44 -18.90 -4.45
N TYR A 164 0.27 -18.25 -4.45
CA TYR A 164 -0.04 -17.14 -5.35
C TYR A 164 0.42 -15.77 -4.82
N PHE A 165 1.15 -15.73 -3.70
CA PHE A 165 1.50 -14.49 -3.02
C PHE A 165 2.26 -13.51 -3.93
N ALA A 166 3.35 -13.97 -4.57
CA ALA A 166 4.17 -13.11 -5.42
C ALA A 166 3.37 -12.54 -6.60
N ALA A 167 2.60 -13.38 -7.30
CA ALA A 167 1.75 -12.97 -8.41
C ALA A 167 0.71 -11.93 -7.97
N VAL A 168 0.02 -12.17 -6.86
CA VAL A 168 -0.99 -11.24 -6.33
C VAL A 168 -0.37 -9.90 -5.91
N GLN A 169 0.79 -9.91 -5.27
CA GLN A 169 1.48 -8.66 -4.94
C GLN A 169 1.89 -7.89 -6.21
N TYR A 170 2.45 -8.58 -7.20
CA TYR A 170 2.90 -8.00 -8.47
C TYR A 170 1.76 -7.35 -9.26
N PHE A 171 0.67 -8.08 -9.48
CA PHE A 171 -0.49 -7.59 -10.25
C PHE A 171 -1.37 -6.62 -9.46
N GLY A 172 -1.40 -6.76 -8.13
CA GLY A 172 -2.07 -5.81 -7.24
C GLY A 172 -1.46 -4.41 -7.33
N ASN A 173 -0.12 -4.31 -7.31
CA ASN A 173 0.60 -3.06 -7.55
C ASN A 173 0.27 -2.43 -8.92
N ARG A 174 -0.17 -3.23 -9.90
CA ARG A 174 -0.50 -2.81 -11.27
C ARG A 174 -2.01 -2.66 -11.51
N GLY A 175 -2.82 -2.68 -10.46
CA GLY A 175 -4.24 -2.35 -10.54
C GLY A 175 -5.13 -3.43 -11.16
N PHE A 176 -4.73 -4.70 -11.09
CA PHE A 176 -5.54 -5.82 -11.62
C PHE A 176 -6.84 -6.06 -10.84
N PHE A 177 -6.93 -5.55 -9.60
CA PHE A 177 -8.05 -5.81 -8.69
C PHE A 177 -8.87 -4.54 -8.37
N GLN A 178 -8.68 -3.45 -9.11
CA GLN A 178 -9.35 -2.17 -8.83
C GLN A 178 -10.83 -2.16 -9.18
N ASP A 179 -11.22 -2.93 -10.20
CA ASP A 179 -12.58 -3.08 -10.69
C ASP A 179 -13.38 -4.20 -9.97
N ARG A 180 -12.79 -4.82 -8.94
CA ARG A 180 -13.38 -5.98 -8.27
C ARG A 180 -14.62 -5.63 -7.45
N TYR A 181 -14.60 -4.46 -6.82
CA TYR A 181 -15.70 -3.92 -6.04
C TYR A 181 -15.80 -2.41 -6.29
N PRO A 182 -17.01 -1.89 -6.55
CA PRO A 182 -17.19 -0.45 -6.65
C PRO A 182 -16.82 0.21 -5.33
N GLN A 183 -16.56 1.52 -5.38
CA GLN A 183 -16.39 2.33 -4.18
C GLN A 183 -17.51 2.01 -3.18
N ALA A 184 -17.13 1.43 -2.05
CA ALA A 184 -18.03 1.12 -0.96
C ALA A 184 -17.89 2.19 0.12
N TRP A 185 -19.00 2.83 0.46
CA TRP A 185 -19.24 3.64 1.68
C TRP A 185 -20.23 2.83 2.54
N PRO A 186 -20.04 2.66 3.87
CA PRO A 186 -20.27 3.78 4.79
C PRO A 186 -19.40 3.84 6.06
N TRP A 187 -18.21 3.25 6.12
CA TRP A 187 -17.43 3.19 7.37
C TRP A 187 -16.38 4.30 7.54
N ASP A 188 -16.45 4.97 8.69
CA ASP A 188 -15.26 5.53 9.31
C ASP A 188 -14.50 4.42 10.09
N GLN A 189 -13.17 4.44 10.12
CA GLN A 189 -12.36 3.47 10.90
C GLN A 189 -12.47 3.71 12.42
N TRP A 190 -13.29 4.69 12.84
CA TRP A 190 -13.46 5.16 14.21
C TRP A 190 -14.80 4.75 14.84
N GLY A 191 -15.65 4.00 14.13
CA GLY A 191 -16.91 3.47 14.63
C GLY A 191 -18.10 4.44 14.57
N GLY A 192 -18.06 5.48 13.72
CA GLY A 192 -19.24 6.27 13.40
C GLY A 192 -20.34 5.44 12.72
N GLU A 193 -21.57 5.95 12.75
CA GLU A 193 -22.81 5.32 12.30
C GLU A 193 -22.75 4.91 10.81
N ALA A 194 -22.04 3.82 10.53
CA ALA A 194 -22.12 3.12 9.27
C ALA A 194 -23.40 2.28 9.30
N GLU A 195 -24.27 2.42 8.30
CA GLU A 195 -25.32 1.43 8.06
C GLU A 195 -24.66 0.03 8.06
N GLU A 196 -25.16 -0.87 8.90
CA GLU A 196 -24.74 -2.26 8.89
C GLU A 196 -24.96 -2.82 7.49
N VAL A 197 -23.88 -3.07 6.75
CA VAL A 197 -23.96 -3.83 5.51
C VAL A 197 -24.18 -5.29 5.92
N PRO A 198 -25.31 -5.93 5.57
CA PRO A 198 -25.58 -7.30 5.99
C PRO A 198 -24.42 -8.24 5.63
N GLY A 199 -23.90 -8.95 6.63
CA GLY A 199 -22.81 -9.91 6.46
C GLY A 199 -21.38 -9.33 6.50
N VAL A 200 -21.21 -8.04 6.78
CA VAL A 200 -19.89 -7.42 6.95
C VAL A 200 -19.65 -7.07 8.42
N PRO A 201 -18.77 -7.78 9.15
CA PRO A 201 -18.45 -7.44 10.53
C PRO A 201 -17.90 -6.01 10.64
N VAL A 202 -18.31 -5.27 11.68
CA VAL A 202 -17.70 -3.96 12.00
C VAL A 202 -16.19 -4.16 12.16
N PRO A 203 -15.34 -3.60 11.28
CA PRO A 203 -13.92 -3.85 11.35
C PRO A 203 -13.37 -3.08 12.55
N HIS A 204 -12.95 -3.80 13.59
CA HIS A 204 -12.05 -3.21 14.57
C HIS A 204 -10.69 -3.08 13.92
N GLN A 205 -10.12 -1.88 14.03
CA GLN A 205 -8.79 -1.58 13.57
C GLN A 205 -7.83 -2.70 14.03
N TRP A 206 -7.01 -3.22 13.11
CA TRP A 206 -6.04 -4.33 13.30
C TRP A 206 -6.59 -5.73 13.64
N ARG A 207 -7.88 -5.92 13.91
CA ARG A 207 -8.43 -7.22 14.30
C ARG A 207 -9.10 -7.97 13.16
N THR A 208 -9.68 -7.26 12.21
CA THR A 208 -10.48 -7.84 11.13
C THR A 208 -9.88 -7.48 9.78
N ALA A 209 -9.80 -8.46 8.88
CA ALA A 209 -9.45 -8.18 7.49
C ALA A 209 -10.47 -7.21 6.88
N LEU A 210 -10.00 -6.21 6.14
CA LEU A 210 -10.91 -5.23 5.55
C LEU A 210 -11.73 -5.94 4.45
N PRO A 211 -13.07 -5.89 4.53
CA PRO A 211 -13.94 -6.55 3.57
C PRO A 211 -13.75 -5.98 2.16
N ARG A 212 -14.15 -6.75 1.14
CA ARG A 212 -14.09 -6.33 -0.27
C ARG A 212 -12.68 -5.97 -0.76
N HIS A 213 -11.68 -6.61 -0.16
CA HIS A 213 -10.28 -6.54 -0.58
C HIS A 213 -9.73 -7.93 -0.91
N ASP A 214 -10.60 -8.90 -1.22
CA ASP A 214 -10.23 -10.24 -1.66
C ASP A 214 -9.78 -10.28 -3.14
N VAL A 215 -9.06 -11.34 -3.47
CA VAL A 215 -8.76 -11.79 -4.84
C VAL A 215 -9.62 -13.01 -5.21
N ALA A 216 -9.96 -13.81 -4.19
CA ALA A 216 -10.58 -15.12 -4.22
C ALA A 216 -9.80 -16.09 -5.13
N PRO A 217 -8.54 -16.43 -4.78
CA PRO A 217 -7.64 -17.16 -5.67
C PRO A 217 -8.16 -18.54 -6.08
N GLU A 218 -8.95 -19.19 -5.22
CA GLU A 218 -9.49 -20.53 -5.48
C GLU A 218 -10.76 -20.52 -6.36
N GLU A 219 -11.39 -19.37 -6.57
CA GLU A 219 -12.55 -19.28 -7.46
C GLU A 219 -12.12 -19.45 -8.93
N PRO A 220 -12.97 -20.05 -9.78
CA PRO A 220 -12.68 -20.15 -11.22
C PRO A 220 -12.41 -18.79 -11.87
N ILE A 221 -11.49 -18.78 -12.83
CA ILE A 221 -11.31 -17.63 -13.72
C ILE A 221 -12.47 -17.58 -14.72
N THR A 222 -13.05 -16.40 -14.91
CA THR A 222 -14.09 -16.20 -15.93
C THR A 222 -13.44 -15.67 -17.21
N GLU A 223 -14.02 -15.96 -18.37
CA GLU A 223 -13.51 -15.50 -19.67
C GLU A 223 -13.34 -13.97 -19.71
N LYS A 224 -14.34 -13.23 -19.21
CA LYS A 224 -14.27 -11.77 -19.10
C LYS A 224 -13.04 -11.32 -18.31
N ARG A 225 -12.80 -11.92 -17.14
CA ARG A 225 -11.67 -11.55 -16.27
C ARG A 225 -10.32 -11.95 -16.85
N ALA A 226 -10.23 -13.15 -17.43
CA ALA A 226 -9.03 -13.61 -18.13
C ALA A 226 -8.64 -12.63 -19.23
N ARG A 227 -9.58 -12.23 -20.09
CA ARG A 227 -9.34 -11.25 -21.16
C ARG A 227 -8.86 -9.90 -20.62
N THR A 228 -9.53 -9.36 -19.60
CA THR A 228 -9.12 -8.08 -18.98
C THR A 228 -7.73 -8.14 -18.38
N TRP A 229 -7.37 -9.24 -17.70
CA TRP A 229 -6.04 -9.40 -17.09
C TRP A 229 -4.94 -9.62 -18.13
N LEU A 230 -5.23 -10.36 -19.21
CA LEU A 230 -4.31 -10.54 -20.34
C LEU A 230 -4.04 -9.23 -21.06
N GLU A 231 -5.09 -8.46 -21.33
CA GLU A 231 -4.98 -7.12 -21.94
C GLU A 231 -4.13 -6.19 -21.07
N LYS A 232 -4.40 -6.11 -19.76
CA LYS A 232 -3.59 -5.33 -18.82
C LYS A 232 -2.12 -5.78 -18.74
N ALA A 233 -1.86 -7.08 -18.96
CA ALA A 233 -0.51 -7.63 -18.98
C ALA A 233 0.19 -7.50 -20.35
N GLY A 234 -0.53 -7.08 -21.39
CA GLY A 234 0.00 -7.05 -22.76
C GLY A 234 0.27 -8.45 -23.34
N VAL A 235 -0.45 -9.48 -22.89
CA VAL A 235 -0.29 -10.88 -23.32
C VAL A 235 -1.50 -11.29 -24.15
N SER A 236 -1.29 -11.85 -25.34
CA SER A 236 -2.41 -12.35 -26.15
C SER A 236 -2.97 -13.67 -25.60
N ALA A 237 -4.24 -13.97 -25.88
CA ALA A 237 -4.85 -15.23 -25.45
C ALA A 237 -4.16 -16.44 -26.08
N GLU A 238 -3.71 -16.33 -27.33
CA GLU A 238 -2.96 -17.35 -28.04
C GLU A 238 -1.60 -17.59 -27.36
N ALA A 239 -0.90 -16.50 -27.01
CA ALA A 239 0.37 -16.60 -26.29
C ALA A 239 0.18 -17.26 -24.93
N PHE A 240 -0.90 -16.92 -24.19
CA PHE A 240 -1.21 -17.51 -22.90
C PHE A 240 -1.60 -18.99 -22.98
N GLY A 241 -2.31 -19.39 -24.03
CA GLY A 241 -2.88 -20.73 -24.21
C GLY A 241 -4.18 -20.95 -23.43
N SER A 242 -4.68 -22.19 -23.39
CA SER A 242 -5.91 -22.51 -22.66
C SER A 242 -5.76 -22.25 -21.16
N TYR A 243 -6.84 -21.73 -20.56
CA TYR A 243 -7.04 -21.52 -19.13
C TYR A 243 -8.31 -22.21 -18.63
N ASP A 244 -8.80 -23.22 -19.36
CA ASP A 244 -9.99 -23.97 -18.98
C ASP A 244 -9.76 -24.72 -17.67
N GLY A 245 -10.70 -24.56 -16.73
CA GLY A 245 -10.61 -25.17 -15.40
C GLY A 245 -9.60 -24.51 -14.45
N MET A 246 -8.93 -23.43 -14.83
CA MET A 246 -8.02 -22.71 -13.94
C MET A 246 -8.76 -21.93 -12.86
N THR A 247 -8.18 -21.89 -11.67
CA THR A 247 -8.55 -20.91 -10.63
C THR A 247 -7.92 -19.55 -10.95
N ARG A 248 -8.41 -18.48 -10.33
CA ARG A 248 -7.83 -17.13 -10.47
C ARG A 248 -6.37 -17.09 -10.02
N GLY A 249 -6.05 -17.78 -8.94
CA GLY A 249 -4.70 -17.91 -8.41
C GLY A 249 -3.77 -18.57 -9.40
N ALA A 250 -4.15 -19.75 -9.91
CA ALA A 250 -3.36 -20.48 -10.91
C ALA A 250 -3.18 -19.68 -12.20
N PHE A 251 -4.22 -18.96 -12.63
CA PHE A 251 -4.14 -18.06 -13.79
C PHE A 251 -3.13 -16.93 -13.58
N LEU A 252 -3.19 -16.24 -12.43
CA LEU A 252 -2.28 -15.15 -12.09
C LEU A 252 -0.85 -15.67 -11.95
N ASP A 253 -0.64 -16.82 -11.33
CA ASP A 253 0.69 -17.41 -11.16
C ASP A 253 1.36 -17.73 -12.49
N ARG A 254 0.63 -18.40 -13.39
CA ARG A 254 1.10 -18.67 -14.75
C ARG A 254 1.35 -17.38 -15.56
N LEU A 255 0.53 -16.35 -15.35
CA LEU A 255 0.75 -15.05 -15.98
C LEU A 255 2.02 -14.40 -15.43
N TYR A 256 2.26 -14.49 -14.12
CA TYR A 256 3.44 -13.97 -13.46
C TYR A 256 4.72 -14.64 -13.97
N GLU A 257 4.74 -15.94 -14.21
CA GLU A 257 5.90 -16.63 -14.82
C GLU A 257 6.28 -16.07 -16.21
N ARG A 258 5.33 -15.47 -16.93
CA ARG A 258 5.54 -14.93 -18.28
C ARG A 258 5.96 -13.46 -18.29
N VAL A 259 5.40 -12.64 -17.39
CA VAL A 259 5.58 -11.18 -17.39
C VAL A 259 6.23 -10.63 -16.12
N GLY A 260 6.54 -11.50 -15.17
CA GLY A 260 7.24 -11.16 -13.93
C GLY A 260 8.73 -10.89 -14.16
N PRO A 261 9.39 -10.25 -13.18
CA PRO A 261 10.83 -9.94 -13.18
C PRO A 261 11.75 -11.13 -12.81
#